data_AF-A0A7Y9SQ69-F1
#
_entry.id   AF-A0A7Y9SQ69-F1
#
_cell.length_a   1.000
_cell.length_b   1.000
_cell.length_c   1.000
_cell.angle_alpha   90.00
_cell.angle_beta   90.00
_cell.angle_gamma   90.00
#
_symmetry.space_group_name_H-M   'P 1'
#
loop_
_entity.id
_entity.type
_entity.pdbx_description
1 polymer ?
#
loop_
_entity_poly.entity_id
_entity_poly.type
_entity_poly.pdbx_seq_one_letter_code
_entity_poly.pdbx_strand_id
1 'polypeptide(L)'
;MYDAGIEQLIVELAERSRSRFFGKYRGVVSAVDDPSHLGRLRAHVPAVLQDVESPWALPCAPYAGPNQGLYAVPPVGAGVWIEFEGGDPSRPIWAGTWWADDELPQNESGSDATPNRRILRSDSGLLVALDDDARQISISDSQADNVVTIEVNAGKVRIAAASKVVVEAPQIELVENCMHPLVFGDDLLNFLNQMINIYQTHTHPGEMALGVFPVTPMTPVPPMPPATPALLSTKVKTG
;
A
#
# COMPACT_ATOMS: atom_id res chain seq x y z
N MET A 1 -5.16 28.57 68.56
CA MET A 1 -6.26 28.27 67.63
C MET A 1 -5.84 28.59 66.19
N TYR A 2 -4.70 28.05 65.76
CA TYR A 2 -4.15 28.17 64.40
C TYR A 2 -3.56 26.79 64.08
N ASP A 3 -4.33 25.89 63.46
CA ASP A 3 -3.76 24.65 62.90
C ASP A 3 -4.72 23.91 61.95
N ALA A 4 -6.02 23.87 62.26
CA ALA A 4 -6.99 23.04 61.53
C ALA A 4 -7.10 23.35 60.02
N GLY A 5 -6.90 24.61 59.60
CA GLY A 5 -6.97 25.00 58.18
C GLY A 5 -5.73 24.59 57.36
N ILE A 6 -4.55 24.57 57.99
CA ILE A 6 -3.31 24.12 57.32
C ILE A 6 -3.32 22.60 57.23
N GLU A 7 -3.76 21.90 58.28
CA GLU A 7 -3.92 20.45 58.26
C GLU A 7 -4.90 19.99 57.17
N GLN A 8 -6.05 20.66 57.01
CA GLN A 8 -7.00 20.36 55.94
C GLN A 8 -6.38 20.57 54.55
N LEU A 9 -5.67 21.68 54.34
CA LEU A 9 -4.97 21.95 53.08
C LEU A 9 -3.88 20.91 52.77
N ILE A 10 -3.13 20.46 53.78
CA ILE A 10 -2.11 19.42 53.61
C ILE A 10 -2.75 18.08 53.27
N VAL A 11 -3.86 17.71 53.93
CA VAL A 11 -4.60 16.49 53.63
C VAL A 11 -5.16 16.53 52.20
N GLU A 12 -5.81 17.63 51.81
CA GLU A 12 -6.37 17.81 50.47
C GLU A 12 -5.27 17.79 49.40
N LEU A 13 -4.14 18.44 49.65
CA LEU A 13 -2.97 18.40 48.76
C LEU A 13 -2.38 16.99 48.66
N ALA A 14 -2.28 16.27 49.78
CA ALA A 14 -1.78 14.91 49.82
C ALA A 14 -2.73 13.92 49.10
N GLU A 15 -4.04 14.09 49.23
CA GLU A 15 -5.03 13.31 48.49
C GLU A 15 -4.98 13.60 46.99
N ARG A 16 -4.90 14.87 46.61
CA ARG A 16 -4.76 15.27 45.19
C ARG A 16 -3.45 14.74 44.60
N SER A 17 -2.36 14.76 45.36
CA SER A 17 -1.08 14.21 44.93
C SER A 17 -1.09 12.68 44.81
N ARG A 18 -1.89 11.97 45.62
CA ARG A 18 -1.99 10.50 45.57
C ARG A 18 -2.99 9.98 44.53
N SER A 19 -3.96 10.80 44.15
CA SER A 19 -5.04 10.43 43.21
C SER A 19 -4.81 10.89 41.77
N ARG A 20 -3.81 11.75 41.53
CA ARG A 20 -3.51 12.29 40.21
C ARG A 20 -2.23 11.71 39.62
N PHE A 21 -2.34 11.29 38.36
CA PHE A 21 -1.31 10.55 37.64
C PHE A 21 -0.90 11.30 36.37
N PHE A 22 0.06 12.22 36.48
CA PHE A 22 0.48 13.09 35.37
C PHE A 22 1.60 12.51 34.49
N GLY A 23 2.05 11.29 34.77
CA GLY A 23 3.11 10.63 34.00
C GLY A 23 2.59 9.87 32.78
N LYS A 24 3.52 9.22 32.07
CA LYS A 24 3.24 8.18 31.08
C LYS A 24 3.43 6.82 31.73
N TYR A 25 2.46 5.93 31.53
CA TYR A 25 2.44 4.61 32.14
C TYR A 25 2.41 3.54 31.06
N ARG A 26 3.21 2.48 31.20
CA ARG A 26 3.15 1.34 30.27
C ARG A 26 1.83 0.61 30.46
N GLY A 27 1.14 0.38 29.35
CA GLY A 27 0.01 -0.52 29.28
C GLY A 27 0.18 -1.56 28.18
N VAL A 28 -0.60 -2.63 28.29
CA VAL A 28 -0.77 -3.65 27.24
C VAL A 28 -2.23 -3.64 26.83
N VAL A 29 -2.49 -3.54 25.53
CA VAL A 29 -3.86 -3.47 24.99
C VAL A 29 -4.63 -4.75 25.31
N SER A 30 -5.81 -4.62 25.89
CA SER A 30 -6.71 -5.72 26.26
C SER A 30 -7.94 -5.82 25.36
N ALA A 31 -8.43 -4.70 24.83
CA ALA A 31 -9.62 -4.65 23.98
C ALA A 31 -9.57 -3.46 23.00
N VAL A 32 -10.14 -3.64 21.80
CA VAL A 32 -10.14 -2.65 20.71
C VAL A 32 -11.52 -2.47 20.05
N ASP A 33 -12.52 -3.22 20.53
CA ASP A 33 -13.91 -3.20 20.07
C ASP A 33 -14.68 -2.00 20.64
N ASP A 34 -14.23 -0.80 20.28
CA ASP A 34 -14.80 0.47 20.75
C ASP A 34 -16.26 0.67 20.27
N PRO A 35 -17.25 0.68 21.18
CA PRO A 35 -18.66 0.87 20.82
C PRO A 35 -18.99 2.23 20.21
N SER A 36 -18.11 3.23 20.39
CA SER A 36 -18.30 4.58 19.85
C SER A 36 -17.51 4.84 18.57
N HIS A 37 -16.72 3.87 18.09
CA HIS A 37 -15.92 3.98 16.87
C HIS A 37 -15.01 5.23 16.83
N LEU A 38 -14.43 5.59 17.97
CA LEU A 38 -13.52 6.73 18.11
C LEU A 38 -12.04 6.30 18.10
N GLY A 39 -11.74 5.03 17.86
CA GLY A 39 -10.39 4.47 17.95
C GLY A 39 -9.90 4.33 19.40
N ARG A 40 -10.84 4.12 20.34
CA ARG A 40 -10.50 3.87 21.74
C ARG A 40 -10.03 2.42 21.93
N LEU A 41 -9.22 2.22 22.96
CA LEU A 41 -8.80 0.90 23.41
C LEU A 41 -8.90 0.79 24.93
N ARG A 42 -8.93 -0.43 25.44
CA ARG A 42 -8.71 -0.71 26.86
C ARG A 42 -7.32 -1.31 27.01
N ALA A 43 -6.71 -1.09 28.17
CA ALA A 43 -5.39 -1.60 28.47
C ALA A 43 -5.26 -2.02 29.94
N HIS A 44 -4.40 -2.99 30.19
CA HIS A 44 -3.89 -3.28 31.53
C HIS A 44 -2.75 -2.32 31.86
N VAL A 45 -2.89 -1.56 32.94
CA VAL A 45 -1.91 -0.53 33.37
C VAL A 45 -1.52 -0.75 34.83
N PRO A 46 -0.64 -1.72 35.14
CA PRO A 46 -0.41 -2.17 36.51
C PRO A 46 0.08 -1.07 37.46
N ALA A 47 0.85 -0.11 36.95
CA ALA A 47 1.42 0.98 37.74
C ALA A 47 0.37 1.96 38.33
N VAL A 48 -0.84 1.99 37.77
CA VAL A 48 -1.91 2.91 38.20
C VAL A 48 -3.20 2.18 38.58
N LEU A 49 -3.60 1.19 37.78
CA LEU A 49 -4.87 0.49 37.93
C LEU A 49 -4.73 -0.91 38.54
N GLN A 50 -3.51 -1.36 38.81
CA GLN A 50 -3.22 -2.71 39.33
C GLN A 50 -3.83 -3.77 38.41
N ASP A 51 -4.72 -4.63 38.94
CA ASP A 51 -5.38 -5.70 38.18
C ASP A 51 -6.66 -5.23 37.46
N VAL A 52 -7.05 -3.97 37.65
CA VAL A 52 -8.24 -3.40 37.01
C VAL A 52 -7.91 -2.93 35.61
N GLU A 53 -8.72 -3.36 34.65
CA GLU A 53 -8.62 -2.91 33.26
C GLU A 53 -9.06 -1.45 33.12
N SER A 54 -8.38 -0.68 32.26
CA SER A 54 -8.71 0.73 32.06
C SER A 54 -10.14 0.94 31.52
N PRO A 55 -10.72 2.13 31.76
CA PRO A 55 -11.78 2.65 30.90
C PRO A 55 -11.31 2.75 29.44
N TRP A 56 -12.23 3.01 28.52
CA TRP A 56 -11.91 3.28 27.12
C TRP A 56 -11.01 4.50 26.98
N ALA A 57 -9.76 4.28 26.58
CA ALA A 57 -8.75 5.31 26.40
C ALA A 57 -8.90 5.99 25.04
N LEU A 58 -8.99 7.32 25.02
CA LEU A 58 -9.05 8.09 23.76
C LEU A 58 -7.68 8.14 23.05
N PRO A 59 -7.65 8.11 21.70
CA PRO A 59 -6.41 8.23 20.96
C PRO A 59 -5.83 9.64 21.04
N CYS A 60 -4.57 9.77 21.44
CA CYS A 60 -3.75 10.94 21.18
C CYS A 60 -3.12 10.80 19.78
N ALA A 61 -3.96 10.86 18.74
CA ALA A 61 -3.54 10.64 17.37
C ALA A 61 -2.66 11.80 16.84
N PRO A 62 -1.61 11.51 16.04
CA PRO A 62 -0.72 12.56 15.51
C PRO A 62 -1.40 13.46 14.47
N TYR A 63 -2.49 12.98 13.84
CA TYR A 63 -3.29 13.73 12.90
C TYR A 63 -4.75 13.26 12.98
N ALA A 64 -5.67 14.18 13.24
CA ALA A 64 -7.10 13.92 13.31
C ALA A 64 -7.91 15.16 12.94
N GLY A 65 -9.12 14.96 12.38
CA GLY A 65 -10.08 15.99 12.06
C GLY A 65 -11.29 15.42 11.32
N PRO A 66 -12.30 16.25 10.98
CA PRO A 66 -13.44 15.79 10.19
C PRO A 66 -12.99 15.23 8.84
N ASN A 67 -13.20 13.92 8.62
CA ASN A 67 -12.83 13.20 7.38
C ASN A 67 -11.32 13.24 7.04
N GLN A 68 -10.45 13.31 8.04
CA GLN A 68 -9.00 13.30 7.87
C GLN A 68 -8.30 12.73 9.11
N GLY A 69 -7.15 12.10 8.95
CA GLY A 69 -6.35 11.65 10.07
C GLY A 69 -5.48 10.44 9.79
N LEU A 70 -4.73 10.02 10.79
CA LEU A 70 -4.04 8.73 10.85
C LEU A 70 -4.80 7.82 11.81
N TYR A 71 -5.60 6.90 11.27
CA TYR A 71 -6.32 5.90 12.05
C TYR A 71 -5.53 4.59 12.08
N ALA A 72 -4.76 4.39 13.16
CA ALA A 72 -3.95 3.20 13.37
C ALA A 72 -4.07 2.76 14.84
N VAL A 73 -5.10 1.97 15.14
CA VAL A 73 -5.35 1.45 16.49
C VAL A 73 -4.43 0.25 16.73
N PRO A 74 -3.61 0.25 17.79
CA PRO A 74 -2.75 -0.90 18.11
C PRO A 74 -3.58 -2.16 18.41
N PRO A 75 -3.14 -3.35 17.98
CA PRO A 75 -3.88 -4.59 18.22
C PRO A 75 -3.84 -5.01 19.69
N VAL A 76 -4.73 -5.93 20.08
CA VAL A 76 -4.71 -6.56 21.41
C VAL A 76 -3.35 -7.23 21.65
N GLY A 77 -2.79 -7.04 22.84
CA GLY A 77 -1.43 -7.49 23.19
C GLY A 77 -0.33 -6.48 22.90
N ALA A 78 -0.59 -5.42 22.11
CA ALA A 78 0.43 -4.42 21.81
C ALA A 78 0.80 -3.57 23.03
N GLY A 79 2.07 -3.17 23.08
CA GLY A 79 2.57 -2.20 24.05
C GLY A 79 2.10 -0.77 23.73
N VAL A 80 1.46 -0.12 24.70
CA VAL A 80 0.93 1.24 24.56
C VAL A 80 1.37 2.13 25.73
N TRP A 81 1.54 3.42 25.49
CA TRP A 81 1.68 4.41 26.56
C TRP A 81 0.32 4.98 26.92
N ILE A 82 -0.04 4.89 28.21
CA ILE A 82 -1.28 5.41 28.77
C ILE A 82 -0.97 6.66 29.59
N GLU A 83 -1.79 7.67 29.38
CA GLU A 83 -1.84 8.92 30.15
C GLU A 83 -3.27 9.16 30.61
N PHE A 84 -3.45 10.15 31.48
CA PHE A 84 -4.74 10.43 32.10
C PHE A 84 -5.04 11.92 31.99
N GLU A 85 -6.19 12.29 31.41
CA GLU A 85 -6.56 13.69 31.22
C GLU A 85 -6.66 14.41 32.57
N GLY A 86 -5.81 15.42 32.77
CA GLY A 86 -5.69 16.12 34.06
C GLY A 86 -5.28 15.18 35.20
N GLY A 87 -4.57 14.09 34.90
CA GLY A 87 -4.15 13.07 35.83
C GLY A 87 -5.28 12.20 36.37
N ASP A 88 -6.46 12.18 35.75
CA ASP A 88 -7.63 11.42 36.21
C ASP A 88 -7.65 9.97 35.70
N PRO A 89 -7.52 8.94 36.56
CA PRO A 89 -7.59 7.53 36.14
C PRO A 89 -8.87 7.14 35.40
N SER A 90 -9.97 7.89 35.60
CA SER A 90 -11.24 7.65 34.91
C SER A 90 -11.27 8.16 33.46
N ARG A 91 -10.29 8.98 33.05
CA ARG A 91 -10.18 9.57 31.70
C ARG A 91 -8.85 9.23 31.04
N PRO A 92 -8.62 7.95 30.71
CA PRO A 92 -7.39 7.55 30.05
C PRO A 92 -7.34 8.06 28.61
N ILE A 93 -6.12 8.32 28.14
CA ILE A 93 -5.76 8.48 26.74
C ILE A 93 -4.59 7.55 26.43
N TRP A 94 -4.45 7.15 25.17
CA TRP A 94 -3.29 6.41 24.70
C TRP A 94 -2.46 7.25 23.73
N ALA A 95 -1.14 7.24 23.90
CA ALA A 95 -0.22 8.13 23.18
C ALA A 95 0.96 7.36 22.59
N GLY A 96 0.73 6.77 21.42
CA GLY A 96 1.72 5.96 20.74
C GLY A 96 1.97 4.61 21.41
N THR A 97 2.89 3.86 20.83
CA THR A 97 3.19 2.47 21.19
C THR A 97 4.65 2.30 21.57
N TRP A 98 4.96 1.14 22.14
CA TRP A 98 6.32 0.68 22.35
C TRP A 98 6.43 -0.77 21.90
N TRP A 99 7.62 -1.15 21.45
CA TRP A 99 7.94 -2.53 21.11
C TRP A 99 8.56 -3.24 22.31
N ALA A 100 8.11 -4.47 22.58
CA ALA A 100 8.85 -5.41 23.40
C ALA A 100 10.05 -5.99 22.62
N ASP A 101 10.77 -6.90 23.26
CA ASP A 101 11.83 -7.65 22.62
C ASP A 101 11.25 -8.42 21.40
N ASP A 102 11.96 -8.38 20.28
CA ASP A 102 11.61 -9.05 19.02
C ASP A 102 10.28 -8.60 18.36
N GLU A 103 9.72 -7.45 18.73
CA GLU A 103 8.48 -6.91 18.14
C GLU A 103 8.68 -5.85 17.06
N LEU A 104 9.93 -5.53 16.71
CA LEU A 104 10.19 -4.54 15.66
C LEU A 104 9.58 -4.99 14.32
N PRO A 105 9.07 -4.05 13.51
CA PRO A 105 8.55 -4.40 12.19
C PRO A 105 9.67 -4.95 11.31
N GLN A 106 9.38 -6.02 10.60
CA GLN A 106 10.30 -6.69 9.69
C GLN A 106 9.97 -6.38 8.22
N ASN A 107 11.00 -6.36 7.37
CA ASN A 107 10.81 -6.31 5.92
C ASN A 107 10.41 -7.69 5.35
N GLU A 108 10.28 -7.78 4.03
CA GLU A 108 9.88 -9.03 3.34
C GLU A 108 10.85 -10.19 3.55
N SER A 109 12.09 -9.88 3.90
CA SER A 109 13.15 -10.86 4.16
C SER A 109 13.23 -11.27 5.64
N GLY A 110 12.30 -10.82 6.48
CA GLY A 110 12.29 -11.11 7.91
C GLY A 110 13.38 -10.35 8.70
N SER A 111 13.95 -9.28 8.12
CA SER A 111 14.93 -8.45 8.81
C SER A 111 14.25 -7.28 9.50
N ASP A 112 14.60 -7.04 10.76
CA ASP A 112 14.04 -5.95 11.56
C ASP A 112 14.34 -4.58 10.96
N ALA A 113 13.50 -3.61 11.33
CA ALA A 113 13.74 -2.19 11.13
C ALA A 113 15.03 -1.75 11.84
N THR A 114 15.72 -0.78 11.23
CA THR A 114 16.96 -0.19 11.75
C THR A 114 16.90 1.33 11.59
N PRO A 115 17.85 2.11 12.15
CA PRO A 115 17.89 3.55 11.90
C PRO A 115 17.94 3.95 10.41
N ASN A 116 18.52 3.10 9.56
CA ASN A 116 18.59 3.30 8.12
C ASN A 116 17.46 2.60 7.35
N ARG A 117 16.67 1.74 8.01
CA ARG A 117 15.52 1.05 7.44
C ARG A 117 14.26 1.35 8.22
N ARG A 118 13.45 2.26 7.70
CA ARG A 118 12.18 2.69 8.32
C ARG A 118 11.04 1.93 7.66
N ILE A 119 10.23 1.27 8.48
CA ILE A 119 9.17 0.38 8.01
C ILE A 119 7.86 0.77 8.70
N LEU A 120 6.82 0.98 7.89
CA LEU A 120 5.43 0.91 8.33
C LEU A 120 4.90 -0.44 7.89
N ARG A 121 4.46 -1.27 8.84
CA ARG A 121 3.97 -2.63 8.59
C ARG A 121 2.67 -2.88 9.35
N SER A 122 1.66 -3.43 8.68
CA SER A 122 0.44 -3.93 9.33
C SER A 122 0.66 -5.30 9.95
N ASP A 123 -0.24 -5.73 10.83
CA ASP A 123 -0.29 -7.07 11.40
C ASP A 123 -0.36 -8.18 10.34
N SER A 124 -1.10 -7.93 9.24
CA SER A 124 -1.17 -8.82 8.08
C SER A 124 0.07 -8.78 7.17
N GLY A 125 1.04 -7.91 7.46
CA GLY A 125 2.29 -7.76 6.71
C GLY A 125 2.20 -6.93 5.43
N LEU A 126 1.23 -6.01 5.32
CA LEU A 126 1.26 -4.95 4.29
C LEU A 126 2.24 -3.87 4.72
N LEU A 127 2.98 -3.30 3.77
CA LEU A 127 4.12 -2.49 4.18
C LEU A 127 4.56 -1.41 3.20
N VAL A 128 5.17 -0.39 3.80
CA VAL A 128 5.84 0.71 3.15
C VAL A 128 7.21 0.84 3.82
N ALA A 129 8.29 0.72 3.05
CA ALA A 129 9.64 0.74 3.58
C ALA A 129 10.55 1.74 2.85
N LEU A 130 11.41 2.39 3.62
CA LEU A 130 12.50 3.21 3.16
C LEU A 130 13.80 2.58 3.65
N ASP A 131 14.67 2.18 2.73
CA ASP A 131 15.98 1.61 3.01
C ASP A 131 17.06 2.56 2.49
N ASP A 132 17.70 3.30 3.40
CA ASP A 132 18.75 4.27 3.07
C ASP A 132 20.06 3.60 2.65
N ASP A 133 20.34 2.39 3.16
CA ASP A 133 21.55 1.62 2.83
C ASP A 133 21.47 1.13 1.37
N ALA A 134 20.32 0.56 0.98
CA ALA A 134 20.04 0.13 -0.38
C ALA A 134 19.64 1.30 -1.30
N ARG A 135 19.32 2.48 -0.74
CA ARG A 135 18.74 3.64 -1.44
C ARG A 135 17.47 3.24 -2.20
N GLN A 136 16.53 2.66 -1.48
CA GLN A 136 15.32 2.05 -2.03
C GLN A 136 14.06 2.50 -1.27
N ILE A 137 12.98 2.70 -2.01
CA ILE A 137 11.62 2.87 -1.46
C ILE A 137 10.78 1.72 -1.98
N SER A 138 10.03 1.03 -1.11
CA SER A 138 9.14 -0.05 -1.51
C SER A 138 7.75 0.06 -0.88
N ILE A 139 6.76 -0.45 -1.62
CA ILE A 139 5.41 -0.75 -1.16
C ILE A 139 5.16 -2.20 -1.56
N SER A 140 4.87 -3.08 -0.61
CA SER A 140 4.76 -4.52 -0.85
C SER A 140 3.74 -5.23 0.04
N ASP A 141 3.41 -6.47 -0.32
CA ASP A 141 2.91 -7.46 0.62
C ASP A 141 4.07 -8.16 1.35
N SER A 142 3.73 -9.01 2.32
CA SER A 142 4.69 -9.62 3.24
C SER A 142 5.75 -10.52 2.62
N GLN A 143 5.56 -10.94 1.37
CA GLN A 143 6.47 -11.84 0.65
C GLN A 143 7.12 -11.16 -0.57
N ALA A 144 6.82 -9.87 -0.81
CA ALA A 144 7.21 -9.14 -2.01
C ALA A 144 6.64 -9.71 -3.33
N ASP A 145 5.57 -10.51 -3.28
CA ASP A 145 4.92 -11.10 -4.46
C ASP A 145 4.27 -10.00 -5.32
N ASN A 146 3.70 -9.00 -4.66
CA ASN A 146 3.19 -7.77 -5.24
C ASN A 146 3.96 -6.60 -4.67
N VAL A 147 4.65 -5.85 -5.53
CA VAL A 147 5.59 -4.83 -5.09
C VAL A 147 5.76 -3.70 -6.11
N VAL A 148 5.84 -2.49 -5.58
CA VAL A 148 6.33 -1.30 -6.29
C VAL A 148 7.62 -0.87 -5.61
N THR A 149 8.66 -0.64 -6.41
CA THR A 149 10.00 -0.31 -5.91
C THR A 149 10.60 0.85 -6.70
N ILE A 150 11.21 1.80 -5.98
CA ILE A 150 12.10 2.81 -6.55
C ILE A 150 13.51 2.49 -6.08
N GLU A 151 14.39 2.14 -7.02
CA GLU A 151 15.80 1.83 -6.80
C GLU A 151 16.64 3.04 -7.24
N VAL A 152 16.99 3.92 -6.29
CA VAL A 152 17.56 5.24 -6.60
C VAL A 152 18.92 5.14 -7.28
N ASN A 153 19.80 4.27 -6.76
CA ASN A 153 21.15 4.10 -7.33
C ASN A 153 21.13 3.49 -8.74
N ALA A 154 20.13 2.68 -9.04
CA ALA A 154 19.93 2.09 -10.37
C ALA A 154 19.13 3.01 -11.32
N GLY A 155 18.55 4.11 -10.81
CA GLY A 155 17.65 4.97 -11.58
C GLY A 155 16.42 4.22 -12.10
N LYS A 156 15.94 3.21 -11.37
CA LYS A 156 14.94 2.24 -11.86
C LYS A 156 13.69 2.26 -10.98
N VAL A 157 12.52 2.28 -11.63
CA VAL A 157 11.24 2.01 -10.98
C VAL A 157 10.75 0.64 -11.46
N ARG A 158 10.36 -0.23 -10.53
CA ARG A 158 9.85 -1.58 -10.81
C ARG A 158 8.44 -1.71 -10.26
N ILE A 159 7.54 -2.23 -11.09
CA ILE A 159 6.20 -2.67 -10.69
C ILE A 159 6.11 -4.16 -11.02
N ALA A 160 5.85 -4.99 -10.02
CA ALA A 160 5.69 -6.42 -10.20
C ALA A 160 4.49 -6.94 -9.40
N ALA A 161 3.81 -7.92 -9.96
CA ALA A 161 2.68 -8.59 -9.35
C ALA A 161 2.74 -10.08 -9.68
N ALA A 162 2.26 -10.91 -8.77
CA ALA A 162 2.28 -12.37 -8.93
C ALA A 162 1.40 -12.85 -10.11
N SER A 163 0.33 -12.13 -10.44
CA SER A 163 -0.63 -12.55 -11.46
C SER A 163 -0.88 -11.51 -12.56
N LYS A 164 -1.21 -10.27 -12.19
CA LYS A 164 -1.64 -9.26 -13.17
C LYS A 164 -1.40 -7.85 -12.65
N VAL A 165 -0.95 -6.96 -13.54
CA VAL A 165 -1.01 -5.51 -13.35
C VAL A 165 -2.10 -4.96 -14.27
N VAL A 166 -3.06 -4.21 -13.72
CA VAL A 166 -4.13 -3.55 -14.48
C VAL A 166 -3.91 -2.05 -14.41
N VAL A 167 -3.77 -1.40 -15.57
CA VAL A 167 -3.73 0.06 -15.69
C VAL A 167 -4.98 0.50 -16.45
N GLU A 168 -5.86 1.24 -15.78
CA GLU A 168 -7.12 1.70 -16.35
C GLU A 168 -7.26 3.20 -16.21
N ALA A 169 -7.43 3.87 -17.35
CA ALA A 169 -7.72 5.28 -17.45
C ALA A 169 -8.42 5.56 -18.80
N PRO A 170 -9.09 6.72 -18.96
CA PRO A 170 -9.57 7.16 -20.26
C PRO A 170 -8.46 7.29 -21.31
N GLN A 171 -7.26 7.71 -20.88
CA GLN A 171 -6.05 7.82 -21.70
C GLN A 171 -4.83 7.39 -20.88
N ILE A 172 -3.92 6.65 -21.52
CA ILE A 172 -2.68 6.13 -20.93
C ILE A 172 -1.54 6.52 -21.87
N GLU A 173 -0.54 7.22 -21.35
CA GLU A 173 0.69 7.55 -22.07
C GLU A 173 1.85 6.79 -21.41
N LEU A 174 2.57 5.99 -22.19
CA LEU A 174 3.78 5.30 -21.70
C LEU A 174 5.02 6.21 -21.74
N VAL A 175 4.96 7.27 -22.55
CA VAL A 175 5.97 8.33 -22.68
C VAL A 175 5.23 9.65 -22.75
N GLU A 176 5.76 10.67 -22.08
CA GLU A 176 5.14 12.00 -22.05
C GLU A 176 4.96 12.59 -23.45
N ASN A 177 3.77 13.14 -23.75
CA ASN A 177 3.42 13.74 -25.03
C ASN A 177 3.48 12.78 -26.23
N CYS A 178 3.29 11.49 -25.98
CA CYS A 178 3.28 10.51 -27.05
C CYS A 178 2.00 10.60 -27.90
N MET A 179 2.17 10.52 -29.22
CA MET A 179 1.07 10.72 -30.17
C MET A 179 0.63 9.42 -30.85
N HIS A 180 1.44 8.36 -30.78
CA HIS A 180 1.17 7.11 -31.51
C HIS A 180 0.41 6.13 -30.62
N PRO A 181 -0.69 5.54 -31.09
CA PRO A 181 -1.39 4.49 -30.33
C PRO A 181 -0.53 3.23 -30.23
N LEU A 182 -0.60 2.54 -29.08
CA LEU A 182 0.05 1.26 -28.87
C LEU A 182 -0.62 0.18 -29.73
N VAL A 183 0.18 -0.71 -30.34
CA VAL A 183 -0.33 -1.80 -31.18
C VAL A 183 -0.81 -2.97 -30.32
N PHE A 184 -1.94 -3.59 -30.69
CA PHE A 184 -2.37 -4.89 -30.16
C PHE A 184 -1.57 -6.02 -30.83
N GLY A 185 -0.70 -6.67 -30.06
CA GLY A 185 0.28 -7.61 -30.60
C GLY A 185 -0.32 -8.90 -31.16
N ASP A 186 -1.37 -9.42 -30.54
CA ASP A 186 -2.15 -10.58 -31.00
C ASP A 186 -2.86 -10.29 -32.33
N ASP A 187 -3.56 -9.15 -32.42
CA ASP A 187 -4.24 -8.74 -33.65
C ASP A 187 -3.24 -8.43 -34.78
N LEU A 188 -2.10 -7.78 -34.47
CA LEU A 188 -1.03 -7.57 -35.43
C LEU A 188 -0.46 -8.90 -35.94
N LEU A 189 -0.19 -9.85 -35.05
CA LEU A 189 0.36 -11.16 -35.42
C LEU A 189 -0.62 -11.93 -36.34
N ASN A 190 -1.92 -11.88 -36.03
CA ASN A 190 -2.96 -12.47 -36.87
C ASN A 190 -2.99 -11.83 -38.26
N PHE A 191 -2.92 -10.50 -38.33
CA PHE A 191 -2.85 -9.77 -39.60
C PHE A 191 -1.63 -10.17 -40.43
N LEU A 192 -0.44 -10.23 -39.81
CA LEU A 192 0.79 -10.63 -40.50
C LEU A 192 0.76 -12.08 -41.00
N ASN A 193 0.22 -13.01 -40.20
CA ASN A 193 0.08 -14.42 -40.61
C ASN A 193 -0.87 -14.59 -41.79
N GLN A 194 -1.96 -13.80 -41.84
CA GLN A 194 -2.85 -13.77 -43.00
C GLN A 194 -2.13 -13.29 -44.25
N MET A 195 -1.31 -12.23 -44.15
CA MET A 195 -0.50 -11.75 -45.28
C MET A 195 0.50 -12.79 -45.77
N ILE A 196 1.22 -13.44 -44.85
CA ILE A 196 2.19 -14.50 -45.18
C ILE A 196 1.49 -15.66 -45.90
N ASN A 197 0.31 -16.08 -45.43
CA ASN A 197 -0.45 -17.15 -46.06
C ASN A 197 -0.87 -16.78 -47.50
N ILE A 198 -1.38 -15.55 -47.70
CA ILE A 198 -1.71 -15.05 -49.03
C ILE A 198 -0.48 -15.13 -49.95
N TYR A 199 0.69 -14.73 -49.47
CA TYR A 199 1.92 -14.81 -50.25
C TYR A 199 2.39 -16.25 -50.51
N GLN A 200 2.35 -17.13 -49.51
CA GLN A 200 2.79 -18.53 -49.63
C GLN A 200 1.89 -19.35 -50.57
N THR A 201 0.60 -19.02 -50.62
CA THR A 201 -0.37 -19.66 -51.52
C THR A 201 -0.48 -18.94 -52.87
N HIS A 202 0.23 -17.81 -53.03
CA HIS A 202 0.22 -17.05 -54.27
C HIS A 202 0.93 -17.82 -55.39
N THR A 203 0.26 -17.92 -56.54
CA THR A 203 0.79 -18.58 -57.74
C THR A 203 0.46 -17.75 -58.98
N HIS A 204 1.30 -17.81 -60.00
CA HIS A 204 1.04 -17.22 -61.33
C HIS A 204 0.97 -18.32 -62.39
N PRO A 205 0.09 -18.21 -63.40
CA PRO A 205 0.12 -19.08 -64.57
C PRO A 205 1.47 -18.96 -65.31
N GLY A 206 2.14 -20.08 -65.55
CA GLY A 206 3.36 -20.12 -66.37
C GLY A 206 3.03 -20.11 -67.87
N GLU A 207 3.78 -19.35 -68.66
CA GLU A 207 3.67 -19.35 -70.13
C GLU A 207 4.21 -20.69 -70.67
N MET A 208 3.32 -21.57 -71.16
CA MET A 208 3.78 -22.77 -71.85
C MET A 208 4.32 -22.38 -73.23
N ALA A 209 5.59 -22.73 -73.47
CA ALA A 209 6.25 -22.58 -74.76
C ALA A 209 5.38 -23.15 -75.90
N LEU A 210 5.32 -22.42 -77.01
CA LEU A 210 4.59 -22.67 -78.27
C LEU A 210 3.15 -22.13 -78.36
N GLY A 211 2.94 -20.86 -78.00
CA GLY A 211 2.16 -19.83 -78.73
C GLY A 211 0.78 -20.12 -79.37
N VAL A 212 0.15 -21.26 -79.11
CA VAL A 212 -1.01 -21.76 -79.89
C VAL A 212 -2.27 -21.94 -79.02
N PHE A 213 -2.20 -21.78 -77.69
CA PHE A 213 -3.37 -21.86 -76.82
C PHE A 213 -3.69 -20.52 -76.13
N PRO A 214 -4.97 -20.14 -76.00
CA PRO A 214 -5.37 -18.94 -75.27
C PRO A 214 -4.92 -19.08 -73.81
N VAL A 215 -4.15 -18.11 -73.30
CA VAL A 215 -3.84 -18.05 -71.87
C VAL A 215 -5.15 -17.87 -71.11
N THR A 216 -5.45 -18.79 -70.20
CA THR A 216 -6.60 -18.65 -69.31
C THR A 216 -6.38 -17.36 -68.50
N PRO A 217 -7.32 -16.39 -68.51
CA PRO A 217 -7.18 -15.18 -67.73
C PRO A 217 -6.94 -15.54 -66.26
N MET A 218 -5.96 -14.91 -65.62
CA MET A 218 -5.69 -15.11 -64.20
C MET A 218 -6.98 -14.80 -63.42
N THR A 219 -7.47 -15.78 -62.64
CA THR A 219 -8.51 -15.51 -61.64
C THR A 219 -7.94 -14.51 -60.64
N PRO A 220 -8.55 -13.33 -60.45
CA PRO A 220 -8.04 -12.35 -59.51
C PRO A 220 -7.93 -12.98 -58.11
N VAL A 221 -6.73 -12.93 -57.54
CA VAL A 221 -6.54 -13.27 -56.12
C VAL A 221 -7.29 -12.22 -55.30
N PRO A 222 -8.02 -12.62 -54.24
CA PRO A 222 -8.64 -11.66 -53.32
C PRO A 222 -7.60 -10.61 -52.89
N PRO A 223 -7.93 -9.31 -52.98
CA PRO A 223 -6.98 -8.27 -52.62
C PRO A 223 -6.61 -8.41 -51.14
N MET A 224 -5.34 -8.08 -50.83
CA MET A 224 -4.88 -8.11 -49.45
C MET A 224 -5.78 -7.20 -48.58
N PRO A 225 -6.34 -7.72 -47.48
CA PRO A 225 -7.13 -6.90 -46.59
C PRO A 225 -6.24 -5.77 -46.03
N PRO A 226 -6.72 -4.51 -46.02
CA PRO A 226 -5.94 -3.41 -45.50
C PRO A 226 -5.82 -3.50 -43.98
N ALA A 227 -4.72 -2.98 -43.44
CA ALA A 227 -4.62 -2.73 -42.01
C ALA A 227 -5.73 -1.77 -41.57
N THR A 228 -6.35 -2.03 -40.42
CA THR A 228 -7.44 -1.21 -39.89
C THR A 228 -7.08 -0.63 -38.53
N PRO A 229 -7.76 0.44 -38.08
CA PRO A 229 -7.57 0.99 -36.73
C PRO A 229 -7.82 -0.01 -35.59
N ALA A 230 -8.45 -1.15 -35.86
CA ALA A 230 -8.66 -2.20 -34.86
C ALA A 230 -7.35 -2.80 -34.34
N LEU A 231 -6.23 -2.65 -35.05
CA LEU A 231 -4.90 -3.09 -34.61
C LEU A 231 -4.28 -2.17 -33.55
N LEU A 232 -4.91 -1.03 -33.27
CA LEU A 232 -4.35 0.06 -32.48
C LEU A 232 -5.21 0.32 -31.24
N SER A 233 -4.55 0.52 -30.11
CA SER A 233 -5.20 0.93 -28.87
C SER A 233 -5.77 2.33 -28.99
N THR A 234 -7.03 2.48 -28.58
CA THR A 234 -7.70 3.78 -28.49
C THR A 234 -7.39 4.49 -27.17
N LYS A 235 -6.87 3.77 -26.17
CA LYS A 235 -6.58 4.30 -24.83
C LYS A 235 -5.09 4.50 -24.58
N VAL A 236 -4.25 3.59 -25.06
CA VAL A 236 -2.82 3.57 -24.75
C VAL A 236 -2.03 4.16 -25.91
N LYS A 237 -1.17 5.13 -25.61
CA LYS A 237 -0.23 5.73 -26.54
C LYS A 237 1.22 5.47 -26.10
N THR A 238 2.11 5.46 -27.07
CA THR A 238 3.56 5.28 -26.92
C THR A 238 4.31 6.23 -27.86
N GLY A 239 5.50 6.64 -27.45
CA GLY A 239 6.39 7.53 -28.21
C GLY A 239 7.33 6.77 -29.12
#